data_AF-A0AA43UIC6-F1
#
_entry.id   AF-A0AA43UIC6-F1
#
_cell.length_a   1.000
_cell.length_b   1.000
_cell.length_c   1.000
_cell.angle_alpha   90.00
_cell.angle_beta   90.00
_cell.angle_gamma   90.00
#
_symmetry.space_group_name_H-M   'P 1'
#
loop_
_entity.id
_entity.type
_entity.pdbx_description
1 polymer ?
#
loop_
_entity_poly.entity_id
_entity_poly.type
_entity_poly.pdbx_seq_one_letter_code
_entity_poly.pdbx_strand_id
1 'polypeptide(L)'
;MNFEKLDFKSQEKPFFGNISLYHKICMDILTTLLSLSEYNISLIENESKDIVSLMVINLTNNILDSLDFISDNFRANSLIVNEYPLLIEIKQMIDYLLMDPYSAGDKNINLAMDIFSDFFKLIEIKFLLLKDYNYEWQAPNEVINEYDLEIENFVIRLDDYRKRFEEIV
;
A
#
# COMPACT_ATOMS: atom_id res chain seq x y z
N MET A 1 8.43 15.09 -16.69
CA MET A 1 7.40 14.75 -15.70
C MET A 1 7.90 15.32 -14.36
N ASN A 2 7.21 16.30 -13.78
CA ASN A 2 7.62 16.91 -12.51
C ASN A 2 7.22 15.95 -11.37
N PHE A 3 8.21 15.36 -10.72
CA PHE A 3 8.01 14.61 -9.48
C PHE A 3 8.07 15.61 -8.33
N GLU A 4 6.96 16.29 -8.07
CA GLU A 4 6.85 17.08 -6.85
C GLU A 4 6.87 16.13 -5.66
N LYS A 5 7.75 16.42 -4.70
CA LYS A 5 7.69 15.85 -3.35
C LYS A 5 6.26 15.99 -2.87
N LEU A 6 5.63 14.88 -2.51
CA LEU A 6 4.29 14.92 -1.94
C LEU A 6 4.38 15.60 -0.56
N ASP A 7 4.15 16.90 -0.51
CA ASP A 7 4.19 17.69 0.72
C ASP A 7 2.85 17.58 1.45
N PHE A 8 2.70 16.52 2.24
CA PHE A 8 1.49 16.25 3.02
C PHE A 8 1.48 16.91 4.41
N LYS A 9 2.51 17.70 4.76
CA LYS A 9 2.69 18.23 6.13
C LYS A 9 1.75 19.38 6.50
N SER A 10 0.94 19.90 5.57
CA SER A 10 0.21 21.16 5.76
C SER A 10 -1.31 21.05 5.93
N GLN A 11 -1.89 19.87 6.21
CA GLN A 11 -3.35 19.73 6.28
C GLN A 11 -3.85 19.35 7.69
N GLU A 12 -4.26 20.36 8.47
CA GLU A 12 -4.84 20.26 9.82
C GLU A 12 -6.31 19.78 9.85
N LYS A 13 -6.66 18.73 9.10
CA LYS A 13 -7.96 18.04 9.25
C LYS A 13 -7.71 16.56 9.46
N PRO A 14 -8.55 15.83 10.22
CA PRO A 14 -8.40 14.39 10.33
C PRO A 14 -8.42 13.82 8.91
N PHE A 15 -7.27 13.29 8.50
CA PHE A 15 -6.93 12.85 7.16
C PHE A 15 -7.96 11.88 6.55
N PHE A 16 -8.71 11.17 7.42
CA PHE A 16 -9.77 10.24 7.04
C PHE A 16 -11.19 10.83 6.94
N GLY A 17 -11.34 12.14 7.11
CA GLY A 17 -12.52 12.85 6.60
C GLY A 17 -12.49 13.03 5.07
N ASN A 18 -11.42 12.60 4.40
CA ASN A 18 -11.22 12.79 2.95
C ASN A 18 -10.77 11.48 2.28
N ILE A 19 -11.73 10.56 2.04
CA ILE A 19 -11.54 9.31 1.30
C ILE A 19 -10.86 9.56 -0.06
N SER A 20 -11.13 10.70 -0.71
CA SER A 20 -10.52 11.05 -2.00
C SER A 20 -9.00 11.27 -1.89
N LEU A 21 -8.50 11.81 -0.77
CA LEU A 21 -7.07 11.98 -0.55
C LEU A 21 -6.37 10.64 -0.29
N TYR A 22 -6.99 9.76 0.51
CA TYR A 22 -6.49 8.40 0.72
C TYR A 22 -6.43 7.61 -0.59
N HIS A 23 -7.52 7.63 -1.36
CA HIS A 23 -7.58 6.98 -2.67
C HIS A 23 -6.51 7.54 -3.62
N LYS A 24 -6.30 8.86 -3.64
CA LYS A 24 -5.23 9.48 -4.43
C LYS A 24 -3.85 8.92 -4.06
N ILE A 25 -3.52 8.85 -2.78
CA ILE A 25 -2.20 8.37 -2.33
C ILE A 25 -2.00 6.90 -2.71
N CYS A 26 -3.02 6.06 -2.55
CA CYS A 26 -2.94 4.66 -2.95
C CYS A 26 -2.75 4.49 -4.46
N MET A 27 -3.44 5.31 -5.26
CA MET A 27 -3.23 5.34 -6.71
C MET A 27 -1.84 5.85 -7.11
N ASP A 28 -1.30 6.84 -6.39
CA ASP A 28 0.06 7.33 -6.59
C ASP A 28 1.10 6.23 -6.28
N ILE A 29 0.90 5.44 -5.22
CA ILE A 29 1.75 4.28 -4.88
C ILE A 29 1.69 3.21 -5.99
N LEU A 30 0.49 2.82 -6.43
CA LEU A 30 0.31 1.81 -7.48
C LEU A 30 0.96 2.25 -8.80
N THR A 31 0.81 3.52 -9.16
CA THR A 31 1.42 4.09 -10.37
C THR A 31 2.96 4.11 -10.27
N THR A 32 3.48 4.37 -9.07
CA THR A 32 4.93 4.37 -8.79
C THR A 32 5.49 2.95 -8.87
N LEU A 33 4.79 1.95 -8.34
CA LEU A 33 5.14 0.53 -8.47
C LEU A 33 5.13 0.06 -9.93
N LEU A 34 4.13 0.49 -10.72
CA LEU A 34 4.09 0.18 -12.15
C LEU A 34 5.30 0.77 -12.89
N SER A 35 5.63 2.04 -12.60
CA SER A 35 6.80 2.71 -13.17
C SER A 35 8.10 1.97 -12.83
N LEU A 36 8.24 1.45 -11.61
CA LEU A 36 9.38 0.64 -11.20
C LEU A 36 9.56 -0.63 -12.06
N SER A 37 8.47 -1.33 -12.39
CA SER A 37 8.54 -2.50 -13.28
C SER A 37 9.03 -2.11 -14.67
N GLU A 38 8.53 -1.01 -15.24
CA GLU A 38 8.98 -0.51 -16.55
C GLU A 38 10.47 -0.11 -16.55
N TYR A 39 10.96 0.54 -15.48
CA TYR A 39 12.36 0.92 -15.37
C TYR A 39 13.29 -0.28 -15.19
N ASN A 40 12.87 -1.31 -14.46
CA ASN A 40 13.67 -2.54 -14.30
C ASN A 40 13.90 -3.26 -15.64
N ILE A 41 12.91 -3.26 -16.54
CA ILE A 41 13.09 -3.77 -17.91
C ILE A 41 14.16 -2.95 -18.66
N SER A 42 14.12 -1.62 -18.56
CA SER A 42 15.07 -0.74 -19.24
C SER A 42 16.52 -0.84 -18.71
N LEU A 43 16.69 -1.22 -17.43
CA LEU A 43 17.97 -1.45 -16.75
C LEU A 43 18.71 -2.68 -17.29
N ILE A 44 17.96 -3.67 -17.74
CA ILE A 44 18.51 -4.89 -18.36
C ILE A 44 19.04 -4.58 -19.78
N GLU A 45 18.46 -3.59 -20.46
CA GLU A 45 18.72 -3.28 -21.87
C GLU A 45 19.77 -2.17 -22.09
N ASN A 46 20.02 -1.28 -21.13
CA ASN A 46 20.92 -0.12 -21.30
C ASN A 46 22.15 -0.12 -20.38
N GLU A 47 23.29 0.39 -20.88
CA GLU A 47 24.57 0.45 -20.16
C GLU A 47 24.66 1.56 -19.09
N SER A 48 23.73 2.52 -19.04
CA SER A 48 23.74 3.62 -18.06
C SER A 48 23.13 3.24 -16.70
N LYS A 49 23.69 2.20 -16.07
CA LYS A 49 23.16 1.62 -14.83
C LYS A 49 23.00 2.64 -13.70
N ASP A 50 23.98 3.52 -13.48
CA ASP A 50 24.00 4.44 -12.34
C ASP A 50 22.80 5.41 -12.27
N ILE A 51 22.33 5.92 -13.41
CA ILE A 51 21.19 6.87 -13.44
C ILE A 51 19.88 6.14 -13.15
N VAL A 52 19.68 4.97 -13.77
CA VAL A 52 18.46 4.19 -13.59
C VAL A 52 18.41 3.63 -12.16
N SER A 53 19.55 3.21 -11.62
CA SER A 53 19.74 2.88 -10.21
C SER A 53 19.26 3.96 -9.25
N LEU A 54 19.67 5.21 -9.48
CA LEU A 54 19.24 6.36 -8.66
C LEU A 54 17.74 6.63 -8.80
N MET A 55 17.17 6.46 -9.99
CA MET A 55 15.72 6.59 -10.21
C MET A 55 14.95 5.52 -9.44
N VAL A 56 15.38 4.27 -9.50
CA VAL A 56 14.73 3.16 -8.80
C VAL A 56 14.77 3.37 -7.29
N ILE A 57 15.91 3.76 -6.72
CA ILE A 57 16.01 4.07 -5.27
C ILE A 57 15.05 5.19 -4.88
N ASN A 58 14.95 6.26 -5.68
CA ASN A 58 14.03 7.36 -5.39
C ASN A 58 12.56 6.91 -5.43
N LEU A 59 12.18 6.07 -6.39
CA LEU A 59 10.82 5.54 -6.50
C LEU A 59 10.49 4.62 -5.33
N THR A 60 11.41 3.74 -4.93
CA THR A 60 11.25 2.90 -3.73
C THR A 60 11.06 3.76 -2.48
N ASN A 61 11.90 4.77 -2.25
CA ASN A 61 11.77 5.65 -1.10
C ASN A 61 10.42 6.39 -1.10
N ASN A 62 9.93 6.85 -2.25
CA ASN A 62 8.61 7.50 -2.34
C ASN A 62 7.47 6.55 -1.91
N ILE A 63 7.55 5.27 -2.25
CA ILE A 63 6.57 4.26 -1.82
C ILE A 63 6.63 4.09 -0.30
N LEU A 64 7.83 3.89 0.25
CA LEU A 64 8.02 3.66 1.69
C LEU A 64 7.59 4.87 2.53
N ASP A 65 7.96 6.09 2.12
CA ASP A 65 7.53 7.33 2.76
C ASP A 65 6.01 7.48 2.73
N SER A 66 5.36 7.07 1.62
CA SER A 66 3.90 7.10 1.50
C SER A 66 3.23 6.06 2.42
N LEU A 67 3.81 4.87 2.56
CA LEU A 67 3.32 3.84 3.49
C LEU A 67 3.49 4.27 4.95
N ASP A 68 4.59 4.93 5.30
CA ASP A 68 4.79 5.50 6.64
C ASP A 68 3.75 6.58 6.93
N PHE A 69 3.48 7.46 5.96
CA PHE A 69 2.44 8.46 6.09
C PHE A 69 1.04 7.83 6.27
N ILE A 70 0.70 6.77 5.50
CA ILE A 70 -0.55 6.02 5.71
C ILE A 70 -0.59 5.44 7.12
N SER A 71 0.50 4.81 7.59
CA SER A 71 0.61 4.16 8.89
C SER A 71 0.38 5.12 10.06
N ASP A 72 1.04 6.28 10.04
CA ASP A 72 0.88 7.32 11.06
C ASP A 72 -0.57 7.79 11.18
N ASN A 73 -1.26 7.87 10.05
CA ASN A 73 -2.66 8.26 10.02
C ASN A 73 -3.58 7.11 10.46
N PHE A 74 -3.35 5.85 10.06
CA PHE A 74 -4.20 4.70 10.41
C PHE A 74 -4.39 4.57 11.92
N ARG A 75 -3.32 4.76 12.70
CA ARG A 75 -3.37 4.72 14.17
C ARG A 75 -4.36 5.72 14.79
N ALA A 76 -4.60 6.84 14.11
CA ALA A 76 -5.45 7.92 14.61
C ALA A 76 -6.93 7.74 14.22
N ASN A 77 -7.28 6.75 13.39
CA ASN A 77 -8.64 6.58 12.88
C ASN A 77 -9.38 5.43 13.56
N SER A 78 -10.45 5.78 14.28
CA SER A 78 -11.30 4.83 15.02
C SER A 78 -12.02 3.80 14.17
N LEU A 79 -12.16 4.02 12.86
CA LEU A 79 -12.79 3.06 11.95
C LEU A 79 -11.82 2.02 11.39
N ILE A 80 -10.51 2.25 11.38
CA ILE A 80 -9.53 1.36 10.71
C ILE A 80 -8.36 0.94 11.61
N VAL A 81 -8.45 1.27 12.90
CA VAL A 81 -7.38 0.98 13.87
C VAL A 81 -7.15 -0.53 14.02
N ASN A 82 -8.17 -1.34 13.79
CA ASN A 82 -8.12 -2.80 13.91
C ASN A 82 -7.29 -3.45 12.79
N GLU A 83 -7.20 -2.82 11.61
CA GLU A 83 -6.40 -3.29 10.47
C GLU A 83 -4.94 -2.84 10.56
N TYR A 84 -4.59 -2.02 11.55
CA TYR A 84 -3.25 -1.49 11.70
C TYR A 84 -2.15 -2.58 11.77
N PRO A 85 -2.32 -3.71 12.49
CA PRO A 85 -1.33 -4.79 12.48
C PRO A 85 -1.09 -5.38 11.09
N LEU A 86 -2.15 -5.51 10.28
CA LEU A 86 -2.04 -6.01 8.91
C LEU A 86 -1.26 -5.03 8.03
N LEU A 87 -1.50 -3.72 8.18
CA LEU A 87 -0.74 -2.69 7.46
C LEU A 87 0.76 -2.75 7.81
N ILE A 88 1.10 -2.95 9.09
CA ILE A 88 2.51 -3.05 9.50
C ILE A 88 3.21 -4.22 8.84
N GLU A 89 2.56 -5.38 8.84
CA GLU A 89 3.09 -6.57 8.19
C GLU A 89 3.27 -6.36 6.68
N ILE A 90 2.26 -5.82 6.02
CA ILE A 90 2.28 -5.55 4.57
C ILE A 90 3.37 -4.53 4.22
N LYS A 91 3.53 -3.48 5.04
CA LYS A 91 4.61 -2.51 4.88
C LYS A 91 5.98 -3.20 4.95
N GLN A 92 6.18 -4.10 5.91
CA GLN A 92 7.43 -4.85 6.05
C GLN A 92 7.68 -5.74 4.83
N MET A 93 6.67 -6.48 4.37
CA MET A 93 6.79 -7.30 3.16
C MET A 93 7.16 -6.46 1.94
N ILE A 94 6.49 -5.33 1.72
CA ILE A 94 6.77 -4.42 0.61
C ILE A 94 8.18 -3.84 0.71
N ASP A 95 8.62 -3.42 1.90
CA ASP A 95 9.99 -2.93 2.14
C ASP A 95 11.03 -3.98 1.73
N TYR A 96 10.88 -5.22 2.20
CA TYR A 96 11.76 -6.32 1.80
C TYR A 96 11.75 -6.60 0.30
N LEU A 97 10.57 -6.58 -0.35
CA LEU A 97 10.45 -6.82 -1.79
C LEU A 97 11.12 -5.74 -2.63
N LEU A 98 11.24 -4.51 -2.10
CA LEU A 98 11.82 -3.36 -2.79
C LEU A 98 13.27 -3.04 -2.38
N MET A 99 13.80 -3.66 -1.32
CA MET A 99 15.14 -3.37 -0.75
C MET A 99 16.31 -3.71 -1.70
N ASP A 100 16.15 -4.70 -2.58
CA ASP A 100 17.14 -5.02 -3.60
C ASP A 100 16.56 -4.83 -5.00
N PRO A 101 16.58 -3.60 -5.55
CA PRO A 101 16.02 -3.32 -6.87
C PRO A 101 16.73 -4.04 -8.04
N TYR A 102 17.92 -4.62 -7.81
CA TYR A 102 18.69 -5.32 -8.86
C TYR A 102 18.42 -6.82 -8.90
N SER A 103 18.00 -7.42 -7.78
CA SER A 103 17.51 -8.81 -7.73
C SER A 103 15.99 -8.92 -7.71
N ALA A 104 15.30 -7.82 -7.37
CA ALA A 104 13.85 -7.65 -7.46
C ALA A 104 13.40 -7.61 -8.92
N GLY A 105 13.43 -8.75 -9.59
CA GLY A 105 12.77 -8.91 -10.87
C GLY A 105 11.28 -8.54 -10.77
N ASP A 106 10.60 -8.45 -11.91
CA ASP A 106 9.16 -8.10 -11.99
C ASP A 106 8.30 -8.88 -10.99
N LYS A 107 8.69 -10.10 -10.61
CA LYS A 107 7.99 -10.90 -9.59
C LYS A 107 7.85 -10.20 -8.24
N ASN A 108 8.88 -9.49 -7.76
CA ASN A 108 8.85 -8.83 -6.46
C ASN A 108 7.95 -7.60 -6.50
N ILE A 109 8.08 -6.79 -7.57
CA ILE A 109 7.25 -5.60 -7.79
C ILE A 109 5.79 -6.02 -8.00
N ASN A 110 5.53 -7.09 -8.76
CA ASN A 110 4.19 -7.64 -8.95
C ASN A 110 3.59 -8.14 -7.64
N LEU A 111 4.36 -8.84 -6.81
CA LEU A 111 3.88 -9.27 -5.50
C LEU A 111 3.60 -8.06 -4.58
N ALA A 112 4.44 -7.03 -4.59
CA ALA A 112 4.19 -5.79 -3.84
C ALA A 112 2.91 -5.08 -4.31
N MET A 113 2.67 -5.03 -5.63
CA MET A 113 1.43 -4.50 -6.22
C MET A 113 0.21 -5.32 -5.81
N ASP A 114 0.28 -6.65 -5.90
CA ASP A 114 -0.82 -7.56 -5.51
C ASP A 114 -1.21 -7.32 -4.05
N ILE A 115 -0.24 -7.39 -3.14
CA ILE A 115 -0.46 -7.24 -1.69
C ILE A 115 -1.06 -5.86 -1.38
N PHE A 116 -0.44 -4.79 -1.91
CA PHE A 116 -0.89 -3.43 -1.63
C PHE A 116 -2.28 -3.16 -2.18
N SER A 117 -2.56 -3.62 -3.42
CA SER A 117 -3.86 -3.46 -4.07
C SER A 117 -4.97 -4.17 -3.29
N ASP A 118 -4.74 -5.41 -2.86
CA ASP A 118 -5.75 -6.17 -2.13
C ASP A 118 -6.02 -5.63 -0.73
N PHE A 119 -4.98 -5.15 -0.03
CA PHE A 119 -5.17 -4.45 1.24
C PHE A 119 -5.93 -3.14 1.07
N PHE A 120 -5.58 -2.37 0.05
CA PHE A 120 -6.27 -1.12 -0.25
C PHE A 120 -7.77 -1.35 -0.51
N LYS A 121 -8.12 -2.39 -1.28
CA LYS A 121 -9.53 -2.78 -1.51
C LYS A 121 -10.25 -3.13 -0.22
N LEU A 122 -9.63 -3.88 0.70
CA LEU A 122 -10.24 -4.21 1.99
C LEU A 122 -10.62 -2.93 2.76
N ILE A 123 -9.72 -1.95 2.78
CA ILE A 123 -9.94 -0.68 3.47
C ILE A 123 -11.03 0.15 2.76
N GLU A 124 -11.05 0.16 1.42
CA GLU A 124 -12.09 0.82 0.65
C GLU A 124 -13.47 0.21 0.92
N ILE A 125 -13.58 -1.12 0.98
CA ILE A 125 -14.81 -1.82 1.37
C ILE A 125 -15.26 -1.37 2.76
N LYS A 126 -14.34 -1.32 3.74
CA LYS A 126 -14.67 -0.86 5.09
C LYS A 126 -15.26 0.54 5.09
N PHE A 127 -14.63 1.46 4.35
CA PHE A 127 -15.13 2.83 4.25
C PHE A 127 -16.48 2.92 3.56
N LEU A 128 -16.76 2.08 2.57
CA LEU A 128 -18.06 2.05 1.91
C LEU A 128 -19.17 1.53 2.84
N LEU A 129 -18.88 0.46 3.59
CA LEU A 129 -19.80 -0.14 4.54
C LEU A 129 -20.07 0.78 5.74
N LEU A 130 -19.03 1.47 6.24
CA LEU A 130 -19.11 2.29 7.44
C LEU A 130 -19.22 3.81 7.18
N LYS A 131 -19.49 4.24 5.94
CA LYS A 131 -19.47 5.66 5.54
C LYS A 131 -20.35 6.59 6.38
N ASP A 132 -21.43 6.07 6.95
CA ASP A 132 -22.43 6.82 7.72
C ASP A 132 -22.19 6.74 9.24
N TYR A 133 -21.09 6.11 9.67
CA TYR A 133 -20.75 5.84 11.06
C TYR A 133 -19.38 6.43 11.42
N ASN A 134 -19.22 6.87 12.67
CA ASN A 134 -17.92 7.37 13.16
C ASN A 134 -17.11 6.27 13.86
N TYR A 135 -17.79 5.19 14.28
CA TYR A 135 -17.20 4.04 14.96
C TYR A 135 -17.90 2.75 14.52
N GLU A 136 -17.16 1.64 14.47
CA GLU A 136 -17.68 0.33 14.09
C GLU A 136 -18.89 -0.11 14.93
N TRP A 137 -18.84 0.06 16.26
CA TRP A 137 -19.91 -0.36 17.16
C TRP A 137 -21.25 0.36 16.96
N GLN A 138 -21.29 1.42 16.14
CA GLN A 138 -22.51 2.13 15.76
C GLN A 138 -23.23 1.47 14.58
N ALA A 139 -22.52 0.66 13.79
CA ALA A 139 -23.08 0.03 12.60
C ALA A 139 -23.96 -1.18 12.97
N PRO A 140 -24.98 -1.50 12.15
CA PRO A 140 -25.77 -2.71 12.29
C PRO A 140 -24.89 -3.96 12.24
N ASN A 141 -25.28 -4.99 12.98
CA ASN A 141 -24.53 -6.25 13.02
C ASN A 141 -24.39 -6.87 11.63
N GLU A 142 -25.38 -6.69 10.74
CA GLU A 142 -25.31 -7.17 9.36
C GLU A 142 -24.14 -6.56 8.59
N VAL A 143 -23.88 -5.26 8.79
CA VAL A 143 -22.77 -4.53 8.15
C VAL A 143 -21.42 -5.00 8.71
N ILE A 144 -21.36 -5.21 10.03
CA ILE A 144 -20.15 -5.74 10.68
C ILE A 144 -19.84 -7.16 10.21
N ASN A 145 -20.85 -8.03 10.17
CA ASN A 145 -20.69 -9.41 9.69
C ASN A 145 -20.24 -9.44 8.22
N GLU A 146 -20.73 -8.53 7.37
CA GLU A 146 -20.29 -8.41 5.98
C GLU A 146 -18.80 -8.03 5.91
N TYR A 147 -18.36 -7.09 6.73
CA TYR A 147 -16.96 -6.70 6.78
C TYR A 147 -16.05 -7.80 7.35
N ASP A 148 -16.50 -8.53 8.38
CA ASP A 148 -15.76 -9.66 8.96
C ASP A 148 -15.50 -10.76 7.92
N LEU A 149 -16.49 -11.06 7.06
CA LEU A 149 -16.31 -12.00 5.94
C LEU A 149 -15.25 -11.52 4.93
N GLU A 150 -15.21 -10.22 4.65
CA GLU A 150 -14.20 -9.64 3.77
C GLU A 150 -12.78 -9.69 4.38
N ILE A 151 -12.66 -9.50 5.71
CA ILE A 151 -11.40 -9.73 6.42
C ILE A 151 -10.98 -11.19 6.32
N GLU A 152 -11.88 -12.14 6.58
CA GLU A 152 -11.57 -13.58 6.49
C GLU A 152 -11.06 -13.95 5.09
N ASN A 153 -11.76 -13.47 4.05
CA ASN A 153 -11.35 -13.67 2.66
C ASN A 153 -10.00 -13.02 2.37
N PHE A 154 -9.73 -11.84 2.91
CA PHE A 154 -8.45 -11.17 2.76
C PHE A 154 -7.32 -11.94 3.46
N VAL A 155 -7.53 -12.43 4.67
CA VAL A 155 -6.51 -13.20 5.41
C VAL A 155 -6.10 -14.46 4.65
N ILE A 156 -7.05 -15.14 4.02
CA ILE A 156 -6.76 -16.30 3.15
C ILE A 156 -5.85 -15.91 1.98
N ARG A 157 -6.09 -14.75 1.35
CA ARG A 157 -5.24 -14.25 0.26
C ARG A 157 -3.88 -13.78 0.79
N LEU A 158 -3.84 -13.17 1.96
CA LEU A 158 -2.60 -12.78 2.62
C LEU A 158 -1.72 -13.98 2.94
N ASP A 159 -2.30 -15.11 3.34
CA ASP A 159 -1.57 -16.37 3.53
C ASP A 159 -0.94 -16.90 2.23
N ASP A 160 -1.60 -16.71 1.08
CA ASP A 160 -1.01 -17.02 -0.23
C ASP A 160 0.17 -16.08 -0.54
N TYR A 161 0.00 -14.78 -0.28
CA TYR A 161 1.07 -13.80 -0.46
C TYR A 161 2.28 -14.06 0.46
N ARG A 162 2.07 -14.49 1.71
CA ARG A 162 3.12 -14.89 2.63
C ARG A 162 3.94 -16.06 2.08
N LYS A 163 3.27 -17.09 1.55
CA LYS A 163 3.97 -18.22 0.90
C LYS A 163 4.79 -17.77 -0.30
N ARG A 164 4.20 -16.95 -1.18
CA ARG A 164 4.90 -16.39 -2.35
C ARG A 164 6.10 -15.54 -1.93
N PHE A 165 6.01 -14.82 -0.81
CA PHE A 165 7.10 -14.04 -0.23
C PHE A 165 8.22 -14.95 0.31
N GLU A 166 7.89 -16.03 1.03
CA GLU A 166 8.85 -17.04 1.51
C GLU A 166 9.58 -17.76 0.37
N GLU A 167 8.99 -17.87 -0.82
CA GLU A 167 9.67 -18.42 -1.99
C GLU A 167 10.71 -17.47 -2.60
N ILE A 168 10.63 -16.17 -2.28
CA ILE A 168 11.49 -15.11 -2.80
C ILE A 168 12.65 -14.80 -1.86
N VAL A 169 12.40 -14.80 -0.54
CA VAL A 169 13.35 -14.43 0.53
C VAL A 169 14.09 -15.64 1.08
#